data_AF-A0A967EZX1-F1
#
_entry.id   AF-A0A967EZX1-F1
#
_cell.length_a   1.000
_cell.length_b   1.000
_cell.length_c   1.000
_cell.angle_alpha   90.00
_cell.angle_beta   90.00
_cell.angle_gamma   90.00
#
_symmetry.space_group_name_H-M   'P 1'
#
loop_
_entity.id
_entity.type
_entity.pdbx_description
1 polymer ?
#
loop_
_entity_poly.entity_id
_entity_poly.type
_entity_poly.pdbx_seq_one_letter_code
_entity_poly.pdbx_strand_id
1 'polypeptide(L)'
;MRHLPYLVGGFMLLPLLIWLVLWLVFFPGPKHGLDVPLTAAMLATSMPLVLWFFLANLGFLANSIGGANEYDKPRQGLVRGIVALLPSSALIIGLLSLPVLFLQGQPTALLGLPLLTGVIIFFAIRHGENARGTDRARSVQRTPAESAPVMERHDAPSVLQQAAGLTLRLIYAVPLAGWLIEDAVKGRESAKLFFALNCLFALLAAIAVFGYPVLIVFALVMVPVVFAGIFWTTRA
;
A
#
# COMPACT_ATOMS: atom_id res chain seq x y z
N MET A 1 -12.69 13.78 -23.67
CA MET A 1 -11.73 12.85 -23.00
C MET A 1 -11.65 13.00 -21.47
N ARG A 2 -12.14 14.08 -20.85
CA ARG A 2 -12.04 14.36 -19.39
C ARG A 2 -12.56 13.25 -18.44
N HIS A 3 -13.45 12.38 -18.90
CA HIS A 3 -14.05 11.30 -18.10
C HIS A 3 -13.45 9.92 -18.36
N LEU A 4 -12.64 9.76 -19.43
CA LEU A 4 -12.13 8.46 -19.86
C LEU A 4 -11.33 7.71 -18.78
N PRO A 5 -10.45 8.36 -17.99
CA PRO A 5 -9.72 7.65 -16.94
C PRO A 5 -10.62 7.14 -15.81
N TYR A 6 -11.72 7.83 -15.55
CA TYR A 6 -12.70 7.44 -14.53
C TYR A 6 -13.57 6.28 -15.01
N LEU A 7 -13.86 6.23 -16.30
CA LEU A 7 -14.51 5.07 -16.93
C LEU A 7 -13.58 3.85 -16.88
N VAL A 8 -12.29 4.02 -17.18
CA VAL A 8 -11.29 2.95 -17.06
C VAL A 8 -11.15 2.48 -15.62
N GLY A 9 -10.99 3.40 -14.66
CA GLY A 9 -10.91 3.05 -13.24
C GLY A 9 -12.19 2.41 -12.70
N GLY A 10 -13.36 2.87 -13.15
CA GLY A 10 -14.64 2.23 -12.84
C GLY A 10 -14.76 0.82 -13.44
N PHE A 11 -14.26 0.62 -14.65
CA PHE A 11 -14.15 -0.69 -15.27
C PHE A 11 -13.20 -1.62 -14.49
N MET A 12 -12.09 -1.11 -13.94
CA MET A 12 -11.19 -1.90 -13.08
C MET A 12 -11.83 -2.32 -11.75
N LEU A 13 -12.88 -1.62 -11.29
CA LEU A 13 -13.67 -2.03 -10.12
C LEU A 13 -14.75 -3.07 -10.45
N LEU A 14 -15.04 -3.28 -11.73
CA LEU A 14 -16.14 -4.12 -12.17
C LEU A 14 -16.00 -5.58 -11.69
N PRO A 15 -14.80 -6.21 -11.64
CA PRO A 15 -14.65 -7.52 -11.01
C PRO A 15 -14.99 -7.53 -9.51
N LEU A 16 -14.61 -6.49 -8.76
CA LEU A 16 -14.95 -6.35 -7.34
C LEU A 16 -16.44 -6.12 -7.14
N LEU A 17 -17.06 -5.31 -8.01
CA LEU A 17 -18.49 -5.06 -7.99
C LEU A 17 -19.28 -6.34 -8.31
N ILE A 18 -18.87 -7.07 -9.35
CA ILE A 18 -19.45 -8.38 -9.70
C ILE A 18 -19.28 -9.33 -8.53
N TRP A 19 -18.07 -9.43 -7.96
CA TRP A 19 -17.81 -10.29 -6.81
C TRP A 19 -18.70 -9.91 -5.62
N LEU A 20 -18.84 -8.61 -5.32
CA LEU A 20 -19.70 -8.11 -4.25
C LEU A 20 -21.17 -8.45 -4.50
N VAL A 21 -21.66 -8.26 -5.73
CA VAL A 21 -23.04 -8.61 -6.11
C VAL A 21 -23.27 -10.11 -6.03
N LEU A 22 -22.35 -10.92 -6.56
CA LEU A 22 -22.40 -12.38 -6.43
C LEU A 22 -22.44 -12.78 -4.96
N TRP A 23 -21.55 -12.20 -4.15
CA TRP A 23 -21.45 -12.44 -2.73
C TRP A 23 -22.71 -12.05 -1.95
N LEU A 24 -23.35 -10.92 -2.28
CA LEU A 24 -24.58 -10.45 -1.62
C LEU A 24 -25.84 -11.20 -2.07
N VAL A 25 -25.96 -11.50 -3.36
CA VAL A 25 -27.21 -11.99 -3.97
C VAL A 25 -27.22 -13.51 -4.10
N PHE A 26 -26.12 -14.11 -4.54
CA PHE A 26 -26.07 -15.53 -4.94
C PHE A 26 -25.52 -16.47 -3.85
N PHE A 27 -24.86 -15.93 -2.83
CA PHE A 27 -24.34 -16.72 -1.72
C PHE A 27 -25.02 -16.33 -0.39
N PRO A 28 -26.36 -16.47 -0.26
CA PRO A 28 -27.05 -16.12 0.97
C PRO A 28 -26.60 -17.05 2.11
N GLY A 29 -26.36 -16.47 3.29
CA GLY A 29 -25.99 -17.22 4.49
C GLY A 29 -24.97 -16.50 5.35
N PRO A 30 -24.71 -17.01 6.58
CA PRO A 30 -23.67 -16.50 7.46
C PRO A 30 -22.33 -16.54 6.74
N LYS A 31 -21.64 -15.40 6.70
CA LYS A 31 -20.36 -15.26 6.04
C LYS A 31 -19.30 -15.51 7.11
N HIS A 32 -18.67 -16.68 7.06
CA HIS A 32 -17.63 -17.05 8.01
C HIS A 32 -16.60 -15.93 8.16
N GLY A 33 -16.44 -15.44 9.39
CA GLY A 33 -15.56 -14.33 9.73
C GLY A 33 -16.26 -12.97 9.85
N LEU A 34 -17.40 -12.74 9.19
CA LEU A 34 -18.21 -11.50 9.35
C LEU A 34 -19.42 -11.70 10.26
N ASP A 35 -19.69 -12.94 10.65
CA ASP A 35 -20.63 -13.33 11.69
C ASP A 35 -20.17 -12.87 13.08
N VAL A 36 -18.87 -12.69 13.28
CA VAL A 36 -18.31 -12.07 14.48
C VAL A 36 -18.42 -10.54 14.37
N PRO A 37 -19.20 -9.87 15.22
CA PRO A 37 -19.40 -8.43 15.10
C PRO A 37 -18.14 -7.59 15.17
N LEU A 38 -17.19 -8.00 15.99
CA LEU A 38 -15.90 -7.33 16.11
C LEU A 38 -15.18 -7.31 14.76
N THR A 39 -15.14 -8.44 14.06
CA THR A 39 -14.51 -8.52 12.73
C THR A 39 -15.23 -7.65 11.72
N ALA A 40 -16.57 -7.64 11.73
CA ALA A 40 -17.36 -6.76 10.86
C ALA A 40 -17.06 -5.27 11.12
N ALA A 41 -16.96 -4.86 12.39
CA ALA A 41 -16.59 -3.50 12.78
C ALA A 41 -15.17 -3.12 12.35
N MET A 42 -14.19 -4.02 12.53
CA MET A 42 -12.81 -3.82 12.11
C MET A 42 -12.71 -3.71 10.58
N LEU A 43 -13.40 -4.58 9.84
CA LEU A 43 -13.47 -4.52 8.39
C LEU A 43 -14.07 -3.20 7.91
N ALA A 44 -15.23 -2.80 8.47
CA ALA A 44 -15.88 -1.54 8.13
C ALA A 44 -14.97 -0.34 8.40
N THR A 45 -14.25 -0.35 9.53
CA THR A 45 -13.30 0.71 9.90
C THR A 45 -12.09 0.76 8.96
N SER A 46 -11.71 -0.36 8.35
CA SER A 46 -10.61 -0.44 7.37
C SER A 46 -10.96 0.07 5.96
N MET A 47 -12.24 0.11 5.61
CA MET A 47 -12.72 0.49 4.26
C MET A 47 -12.24 1.88 3.80
N PRO A 48 -12.22 2.94 4.63
CA PRO A 48 -11.74 4.25 4.21
C PRO A 48 -10.27 4.25 3.76
N LEU A 49 -9.41 3.41 4.34
CA LEU A 49 -8.02 3.29 3.92
C LEU A 49 -7.90 2.70 2.52
N VAL A 50 -8.62 1.59 2.28
CA VAL A 50 -8.66 0.93 0.97
C VAL A 50 -9.21 1.87 -0.10
N LEU A 51 -10.31 2.55 0.22
CA LEU A 51 -10.94 3.51 -0.68
C LEU A 51 -10.01 4.71 -0.95
N TRP A 52 -9.28 5.18 0.05
CA TRP A 52 -8.29 6.25 -0.12
C TRP A 52 -7.23 5.82 -1.11
N PHE A 53 -6.59 4.66 -0.89
CA PHE A 53 -5.54 4.13 -1.75
C PHE A 53 -6.01 3.99 -3.20
N PHE A 54 -7.22 3.45 -3.39
CA PHE A 54 -7.81 3.26 -4.70
C PHE A 54 -8.06 4.60 -5.42
N LEU A 55 -8.76 5.54 -4.77
CA LEU A 55 -9.09 6.85 -5.36
C LEU A 55 -7.84 7.69 -5.64
N ALA A 56 -6.85 7.58 -4.76
CA ALA A 56 -5.54 8.17 -4.93
C ALA A 56 -4.87 7.71 -6.24
N ASN A 57 -4.83 6.40 -6.49
CA ASN A 57 -4.16 5.82 -7.66
C ASN A 57 -4.94 6.10 -8.94
N LEU A 58 -6.27 6.07 -8.86
CA LEU A 58 -7.13 6.45 -9.98
C LEU A 58 -6.95 7.93 -10.33
N GLY A 59 -6.78 8.80 -9.34
CA GLY A 59 -6.42 10.21 -9.54
C GLY A 59 -5.10 10.39 -10.29
N PHE A 60 -4.07 9.62 -9.95
CA PHE A 60 -2.78 9.64 -10.65
C PHE A 60 -2.90 9.20 -12.10
N LEU A 61 -3.56 8.08 -12.36
CA LEU A 61 -3.81 7.60 -13.72
C LEU A 61 -4.60 8.62 -14.55
N ALA A 62 -5.61 9.26 -13.92
CA ALA A 62 -6.42 10.28 -14.57
C ALA A 62 -5.64 11.54 -14.94
N ASN A 63 -4.72 11.97 -14.08
CA ASN A 63 -3.86 13.10 -14.37
C ASN A 63 -2.88 12.77 -15.51
N SER A 64 -2.27 11.58 -15.47
CA SER A 64 -1.33 11.11 -16.50
C SER A 64 -1.97 11.05 -17.89
N ILE A 65 -3.14 10.40 -18.02
CA ILE A 65 -3.89 10.36 -19.30
C ILE A 65 -4.33 11.75 -19.75
N GLY A 66 -4.59 12.65 -18.80
CA GLY A 66 -4.98 14.03 -19.07
C GLY A 66 -3.83 14.97 -19.43
N GLY A 67 -2.58 14.47 -19.50
CA GLY A 67 -1.38 15.29 -19.72
C GLY A 67 -1.09 16.28 -18.60
N ALA A 68 -1.72 16.12 -17.44
CA ALA A 68 -1.42 16.90 -16.24
C ALA A 68 -0.29 16.24 -15.46
N ASN A 69 0.32 16.98 -14.53
CA ASN A 69 1.31 16.41 -13.63
C ASN A 69 0.64 15.29 -12.81
N GLU A 70 1.22 14.08 -12.86
CA GLU A 70 0.68 12.91 -12.16
C GLU A 70 0.45 13.20 -10.68
N TYR A 71 1.32 13.99 -10.05
CA TYR A 71 1.24 14.31 -8.62
C TYR A 71 0.16 15.32 -8.26
N ASP A 72 -0.53 15.95 -9.22
CA ASP A 72 -1.58 16.92 -8.92
C ASP A 72 -2.78 16.32 -8.20
N LYS A 73 -3.54 17.16 -7.48
CA LYS A 73 -4.79 16.69 -6.85
C LYS A 73 -5.77 16.24 -7.95
N PRO A 74 -6.64 15.24 -7.69
CA PRO A 74 -7.67 14.86 -8.65
C PRO A 74 -8.46 16.08 -9.11
N ARG A 75 -8.52 16.33 -10.42
CA ARG A 75 -9.17 17.53 -10.98
C ARG A 75 -10.68 17.54 -10.80
N GLN A 76 -11.30 16.38 -10.60
CA GLN A 76 -12.72 16.27 -10.33
C GLN A 76 -13.02 16.61 -8.86
N GLY A 77 -13.88 17.62 -8.66
CA GLY A 77 -14.26 18.10 -7.34
C GLY A 77 -14.91 17.03 -6.46
N LEU A 78 -15.68 16.11 -7.05
CA LEU A 78 -16.32 15.00 -6.34
C LEU A 78 -15.28 14.06 -5.72
N VAL A 79 -14.32 13.57 -6.52
CA VAL A 79 -13.25 12.67 -6.03
C VAL A 79 -12.43 13.34 -4.93
N ARG A 80 -12.11 14.63 -5.13
CA ARG A 80 -11.40 15.44 -4.12
C ARG A 80 -12.21 15.55 -2.82
N GLY A 81 -13.51 15.76 -2.91
CA GLY A 81 -14.42 15.80 -1.77
C GLY A 81 -14.46 14.47 -1.02
N ILE A 82 -14.60 13.36 -1.75
CA ILE A 82 -14.59 12.02 -1.15
C ILE A 82 -13.27 11.77 -0.42
N VAL A 83 -12.13 11.95 -1.11
CA VAL A 83 -10.79 11.72 -0.53
C VAL A 83 -10.58 12.53 0.75
N ALA A 84 -11.03 13.80 0.79
CA ALA A 84 -10.92 14.65 1.96
C ALA A 84 -11.78 14.18 3.16
N LEU A 85 -12.86 13.44 2.93
CA LEU A 85 -13.76 12.92 3.97
C LEU A 85 -13.29 11.57 4.54
N LEU A 86 -12.47 10.81 3.80
CA LEU A 86 -12.05 9.45 4.20
C LEU A 86 -11.31 9.35 5.54
N PRO A 87 -10.40 10.27 5.93
CA PRO A 87 -9.79 10.20 7.24
C PRO A 87 -10.86 10.27 8.35
N SER A 88 -11.74 11.26 8.27
CA SER A 88 -12.77 11.48 9.29
C SER A 88 -13.80 10.35 9.32
N SER A 89 -14.12 9.74 8.16
CA SER A 89 -15.04 8.61 8.13
C SER A 89 -14.48 7.39 8.87
N ALA A 90 -13.16 7.15 8.87
CA ALA A 90 -12.56 6.08 9.67
C ALA A 90 -12.81 6.26 11.18
N LEU A 91 -12.69 7.49 11.68
CA LEU A 91 -13.00 7.82 13.08
C LEU A 91 -14.49 7.65 13.38
N ILE A 92 -15.36 8.15 12.49
CA ILE A 92 -16.81 8.08 12.66
C ILE A 92 -17.27 6.62 12.66
N ILE A 93 -16.79 5.80 11.73
CA ILE A 93 -17.14 4.36 11.67
C ILE A 93 -16.63 3.65 12.92
N GLY A 94 -15.38 3.88 13.32
CA GLY A 94 -14.82 3.32 14.55
C GLY A 94 -15.64 3.70 15.80
N LEU A 95 -16.03 4.97 15.92
CA LEU A 95 -16.86 5.47 17.03
C LEU A 95 -18.27 4.89 17.02
N LEU A 96 -18.93 4.86 15.85
CA LEU A 96 -20.28 4.32 15.70
C LEU A 96 -20.34 2.80 15.94
N SER A 97 -19.22 2.09 15.81
CA SER A 97 -19.18 0.67 16.11
C SER A 97 -19.26 0.36 17.62
N LEU A 98 -18.88 1.30 18.50
CA LEU A 98 -18.90 1.09 19.95
C LEU A 98 -20.28 0.68 20.50
N PRO A 99 -21.36 1.46 20.26
CA PRO A 99 -22.69 1.08 20.75
C PRO A 99 -23.18 -0.23 20.14
N VAL A 100 -22.85 -0.52 18.87
CA VAL A 100 -23.24 -1.76 18.20
C VAL A 100 -22.59 -2.98 18.88
N LEU A 101 -21.27 -2.92 19.13
CA LEU A 101 -20.54 -4.01 19.79
C LEU A 101 -20.98 -4.18 21.24
N PHE A 102 -21.27 -3.07 21.94
CA PHE A 102 -21.78 -3.12 23.31
C PHE A 102 -23.15 -3.81 23.38
N LEU A 103 -24.09 -3.45 22.50
CA LEU A 103 -25.41 -4.07 22.42
C LEU A 103 -25.36 -5.56 22.07
N GLN A 104 -24.28 -6.01 21.42
CA GLN A 104 -24.06 -7.41 21.07
C GLN A 104 -23.26 -8.19 22.12
N GLY A 105 -23.04 -7.61 23.31
CA GLY A 105 -22.41 -8.30 24.44
C GLY A 105 -20.93 -8.60 24.26
N GLN A 106 -20.23 -7.85 23.40
CA GLN A 106 -18.79 -8.03 23.22
C GLN A 106 -18.00 -7.65 24.48
N PRO A 107 -16.88 -8.34 24.79
CA PRO A 107 -16.05 -8.01 25.93
C PRO A 107 -15.61 -6.54 25.94
N THR A 108 -15.71 -5.88 27.09
CA THR A 108 -15.38 -4.45 27.24
C THR A 108 -13.97 -4.10 26.79
N ALA A 109 -13.01 -5.02 27.01
CA ALA A 109 -11.63 -4.88 26.56
C ALA A 109 -11.49 -4.77 25.02
N LEU A 110 -12.41 -5.36 24.26
CA LEU A 110 -12.36 -5.36 22.80
C LEU A 110 -13.17 -4.23 22.16
N LEU A 111 -14.06 -3.58 22.93
CA LEU A 111 -14.91 -2.49 22.42
C LEU A 111 -14.07 -1.35 21.83
N GLY A 112 -12.92 -1.00 22.44
CA GLY A 112 -12.08 0.10 21.98
C GLY A 112 -11.30 -0.17 20.68
N LEU A 113 -11.22 -1.42 20.21
CA LEU A 113 -10.36 -1.80 19.09
C LEU A 113 -10.71 -1.14 17.75
N PRO A 114 -11.98 -1.05 17.32
CA PRO A 114 -12.32 -0.36 16.08
C PRO A 114 -12.01 1.13 16.16
N LEU A 115 -12.28 1.80 17.29
CA LEU A 115 -11.93 3.21 17.44
C LEU A 115 -10.42 3.43 17.33
N LEU A 116 -9.62 2.59 18.02
CA LEU A 116 -8.16 2.64 17.93
C LEU A 116 -7.67 2.42 16.49
N THR A 117 -8.27 1.45 15.78
CA THR A 117 -7.97 1.20 14.36
C THR A 117 -8.35 2.38 13.48
N GLY A 118 -9.49 3.02 13.73
CA GLY A 118 -9.93 4.23 13.04
C GLY A 118 -8.97 5.40 13.26
N VAL A 119 -8.42 5.56 14.47
CA VAL A 119 -7.38 6.55 14.79
C VAL A 119 -6.09 6.29 14.01
N ILE A 120 -5.63 5.04 14.00
CA ILE A 120 -4.43 4.64 13.23
C ILE A 120 -4.63 4.95 11.75
N ILE A 121 -5.78 4.57 11.18
CA ILE A 121 -6.12 4.81 9.77
C ILE A 121 -6.21 6.31 9.47
N PHE A 122 -6.83 7.10 10.34
CA PHE A 122 -6.90 8.55 10.19
C PHE A 122 -5.50 9.15 10.02
N PHE A 123 -4.56 8.81 10.91
CA PHE A 123 -3.19 9.30 10.84
C PHE A 123 -2.44 8.75 9.64
N ALA A 124 -2.63 7.48 9.28
CA ALA A 124 -2.02 6.87 8.10
C ALA A 124 -2.43 7.60 6.81
N ILE A 125 -3.73 7.89 6.64
CA ILE A 125 -4.23 8.62 5.48
C ILE A 125 -3.66 10.05 5.47
N ARG A 126 -3.71 10.77 6.60
CA ARG A 126 -3.17 12.13 6.71
C ARG A 126 -1.67 12.20 6.40
N HIS A 127 -0.91 11.24 6.90
CA HIS A 127 0.52 11.14 6.61
C HIS A 127 0.77 10.86 5.12
N GLY A 128 0.01 9.94 4.53
CA GLY A 128 0.08 9.65 3.09
C GLY A 128 -0.27 10.85 2.21
N GLU A 129 -1.26 11.65 2.59
CA GLU A 129 -1.60 12.89 1.88
C GLU A 129 -0.49 13.95 1.98
N ASN A 130 0.11 14.11 3.16
CA ASN A 130 1.22 15.03 3.36
C ASN A 130 2.46 14.63 2.54
N ALA A 131 2.82 13.34 2.54
CA ALA A 131 3.92 12.80 1.74
C ALA A 131 3.72 13.05 0.23
N ARG A 132 2.49 12.87 -0.26
CA ARG A 132 2.14 13.21 -1.65
C ARG A 132 2.22 14.71 -1.93
N GLY A 133 1.89 15.55 -0.93
CA GLY A 133 2.07 16.99 -1.00
C GLY A 133 3.53 17.40 -1.18
N THR A 134 4.44 16.75 -0.44
CA THR A 134 5.89 16.99 -0.57
C THR A 134 6.43 16.52 -1.91
N ASP A 135 5.99 15.36 -2.41
CA ASP A 135 6.38 14.88 -3.74
C ASP A 135 5.91 15.82 -4.86
N ARG A 136 4.72 16.41 -4.73
CA ARG A 136 4.23 17.45 -5.64
C ARG A 136 5.11 18.71 -5.59
N ALA A 137 5.48 19.19 -4.40
CA ALA A 137 6.34 20.36 -4.28
C ALA A 137 7.71 20.14 -4.95
N ARG A 138 8.27 18.94 -4.81
CA ARG A 138 9.53 18.53 -5.46
C ARG A 138 9.38 18.41 -6.98
N SER A 139 8.26 17.89 -7.49
CA SER A 139 8.06 17.77 -8.94
C SER A 139 7.89 19.12 -9.64
N VAL A 140 7.34 20.13 -8.95
CA VAL A 140 7.28 21.51 -9.46
C VAL A 140 8.65 22.19 -9.47
N GLN A 141 9.53 21.87 -8.52
CA GLN A 141 10.88 22.44 -8.43
C GLN A 141 11.87 21.85 -9.44
N ARG A 142 11.66 20.61 -9.91
CA ARG A 142 12.45 20.03 -11.01
C ARG A 142 12.21 20.84 -12.28
N THR A 143 13.19 21.69 -12.58
CA THR A 143 13.18 22.60 -13.71
C THR A 143 13.31 21.79 -15.01
N PRO A 144 12.66 22.16 -16.13
CA PRO A 144 12.75 21.41 -17.40
C PRO A 144 14.19 21.19 -17.92
N ALA A 145 15.15 21.99 -17.44
CA ALA A 145 16.57 21.87 -17.77
C ALA A 145 17.24 20.61 -17.17
N GLU A 146 16.73 20.06 -16.06
CA GLU A 146 17.28 18.85 -15.43
C GLU A 146 16.74 17.55 -16.06
N SER A 147 15.64 17.64 -16.83
CA SER A 147 15.08 16.53 -17.61
C SER A 147 15.66 16.41 -19.02
N ALA A 148 16.79 17.06 -19.32
CA ALA A 148 17.55 16.74 -20.52
C ALA A 148 17.93 15.24 -20.46
N PRO A 149 17.80 14.50 -21.58
CA PRO A 149 18.17 13.08 -21.59
C PRO A 149 19.63 12.98 -21.19
N VAL A 150 19.90 12.46 -19.99
CA VAL A 150 21.22 12.03 -19.60
C VAL A 150 21.56 10.90 -20.57
N MET A 151 22.39 11.19 -21.56
CA MET A 151 23.04 10.17 -22.38
C MET A 151 23.86 9.30 -21.42
N GLU A 152 23.26 8.22 -20.94
CA GLU A 152 23.94 7.20 -20.15
C GLU A 152 25.05 6.62 -21.01
N ARG A 153 26.29 7.00 -20.69
CA ARG A 153 27.50 6.44 -21.29
C ARG A 153 27.60 4.99 -20.82
N HIS A 154 27.31 4.06 -21.73
CA HIS A 154 27.46 2.62 -21.50
C HIS A 154 28.96 2.27 -21.45
N ASP A 155 29.55 2.32 -20.27
CA ASP A 155 30.91 1.79 -20.05
C ASP A 155 30.82 0.28 -19.77
N ALA A 156 31.69 -0.50 -20.44
CA ALA A 156 31.65 -1.97 -20.41
C ALA A 156 31.98 -2.55 -19.02
N PRO A 157 31.24 -3.57 -18.54
CA PRO A 157 31.38 -4.09 -17.19
C PRO A 157 32.62 -4.98 -17.00
N SER A 158 33.27 -4.83 -15.84
CA SER A 158 34.48 -5.56 -15.44
C SER A 158 34.21 -7.03 -15.04
N VAL A 159 35.24 -7.90 -15.12
CA VAL A 159 35.14 -9.36 -14.90
C VAL A 159 34.64 -9.73 -13.48
N LEU A 160 34.88 -8.90 -12.47
CA LEU A 160 34.33 -9.08 -11.12
C LEU A 160 32.81 -8.78 -11.05
N GLN A 161 32.29 -7.87 -11.88
CA GLN A 161 30.85 -7.64 -12.02
C GLN A 161 30.14 -8.79 -12.75
N GLN A 162 30.86 -9.56 -13.59
CA GLN A 162 30.28 -10.71 -14.28
C GLN A 162 29.98 -11.89 -13.34
N ALA A 163 30.85 -12.12 -12.35
CA ALA A 163 30.63 -13.15 -11.33
C ALA A 163 29.52 -12.77 -10.34
N ALA A 164 29.47 -11.51 -9.88
CA ALA A 164 28.36 -10.99 -9.10
C ALA A 164 27.05 -11.01 -9.91
N GLY A 165 27.14 -10.79 -11.23
CA GLY A 165 26.02 -10.78 -12.17
C GLY A 165 25.33 -12.13 -12.36
N LEU A 166 25.93 -13.27 -12.01
CA LEU A 166 25.28 -14.58 -12.10
C LEU A 166 24.28 -14.80 -10.97
N THR A 167 24.68 -14.49 -9.73
CA THR A 167 23.80 -14.54 -8.55
C THR A 167 22.74 -13.45 -8.62
N LEU A 168 23.11 -12.25 -9.09
CA LEU A 168 22.17 -11.16 -9.34
C LEU A 168 21.21 -11.52 -10.48
N ARG A 169 21.66 -12.15 -11.57
CA ARG A 169 20.79 -12.63 -12.66
C ARG A 169 19.76 -13.64 -12.16
N LEU A 170 20.11 -14.53 -11.23
CA LEU A 170 19.12 -15.47 -10.68
C LEU A 170 18.04 -14.75 -9.87
N ILE A 171 18.40 -13.71 -9.12
CA ILE A 171 17.47 -12.90 -8.32
C ILE A 171 16.62 -11.96 -9.22
N TYR A 172 17.24 -11.38 -10.26
CA TYR A 172 16.56 -10.52 -11.26
C TYR A 172 15.80 -11.30 -12.34
N ALA A 173 16.04 -12.61 -12.50
CA ALA A 173 15.27 -13.46 -13.41
C ALA A 173 13.82 -13.63 -12.95
N VAL A 174 13.53 -13.38 -11.67
CA VAL A 174 12.17 -13.21 -11.16
C VAL A 174 11.78 -11.75 -11.40
N PRO A 175 10.97 -11.43 -12.43
CA PRO A 175 10.77 -10.05 -12.90
C PRO A 175 10.22 -9.12 -11.81
N LEU A 176 9.41 -9.67 -10.91
CA LEU A 176 8.86 -8.91 -9.77
C LEU A 176 9.88 -8.62 -8.67
N ALA A 177 10.76 -9.56 -8.34
CA ALA A 177 11.68 -9.39 -7.22
C ALA A 177 12.82 -8.41 -7.56
N GLY A 178 13.34 -8.50 -8.80
CA GLY A 178 14.38 -7.60 -9.30
C GLY A 178 13.91 -6.14 -9.33
N TRP A 179 12.70 -5.87 -9.83
CA TRP A 179 12.13 -4.52 -9.86
C TRP A 179 11.88 -3.98 -8.44
N LEU A 180 11.38 -4.81 -7.52
CA LEU A 180 11.12 -4.38 -6.14
C LEU A 180 12.41 -3.97 -5.42
N ILE A 181 13.49 -4.73 -5.61
CA ILE A 181 14.79 -4.47 -4.97
C ILE A 181 15.45 -3.24 -5.58
N GLU A 182 15.36 -3.04 -6.89
CA GLU A 182 15.91 -1.85 -7.54
C GLU A 182 15.21 -0.57 -7.08
N ASP A 183 13.87 -0.60 -6.93
CA ASP A 183 13.10 0.52 -6.38
C ASP A 183 13.37 0.76 -4.89
N ALA A 184 13.71 -0.28 -4.12
CA ALA A 184 14.10 -0.13 -2.71
C ALA A 184 15.48 0.54 -2.54
N VAL A 185 16.41 0.27 -3.46
CA VAL A 185 17.80 0.78 -3.41
C VAL A 185 17.91 2.16 -4.03
N LYS A 186 17.30 2.37 -5.21
CA LYS A 186 17.41 3.63 -5.98
C LYS A 186 16.20 4.55 -5.84
N GLY A 187 15.07 4.05 -5.33
CA GLY A 187 13.82 4.80 -5.26
C GLY A 187 13.76 5.84 -4.13
N ARG A 188 12.75 6.71 -4.22
CA ARG A 188 12.43 7.75 -3.23
C ARG A 188 12.07 7.13 -1.87
N GLU A 189 12.14 7.91 -0.78
CA GLU A 189 11.79 7.43 0.57
C GLU A 189 10.41 6.76 0.66
N SER A 190 9.44 7.22 -0.13
CA SER A 190 8.12 6.59 -0.25
C SER A 190 8.19 5.17 -0.84
N ALA A 191 9.08 4.93 -1.81
CA ALA A 191 9.29 3.59 -2.39
C ALA A 191 9.86 2.60 -1.36
N LYS A 192 10.75 3.06 -0.46
CA LYS A 192 11.27 2.24 0.64
C LYS A 192 10.16 1.79 1.60
N LEU A 193 9.21 2.69 1.90
CA LEU A 193 8.05 2.37 2.74
C LEU A 193 7.13 1.35 2.05
N PHE A 194 6.85 1.52 0.76
CA PHE A 194 6.06 0.55 0.00
C PHE A 194 6.75 -0.80 -0.12
N PHE A 195 8.07 -0.85 -0.27
CA PHE A 195 8.85 -2.08 -0.24
C PHE A 195 8.73 -2.80 1.10
N ALA A 196 8.89 -2.07 2.22
CA ALA A 196 8.73 -2.64 3.55
C ALA A 196 7.32 -3.19 3.78
N LEU A 197 6.28 -2.46 3.34
CA LEU A 197 4.90 -2.93 3.40
C LEU A 197 4.66 -4.16 2.52
N ASN A 198 5.20 -4.21 1.31
CA ASN A 198 5.09 -5.38 0.44
C ASN A 198 5.78 -6.61 1.04
N CYS A 199 6.96 -6.46 1.63
CA CYS A 199 7.64 -7.52 2.37
C CYS A 199 6.81 -8.00 3.57
N LEU A 200 6.20 -7.07 4.32
CA LEU A 200 5.32 -7.41 5.43
C LEU A 200 4.08 -8.17 4.95
N PHE A 201 3.42 -7.72 3.89
CA PHE A 201 2.26 -8.42 3.33
C PHE A 201 2.62 -9.78 2.75
N ALA A 202 3.77 -9.92 2.10
CA ALA A 202 4.29 -11.20 1.62
C ALA A 202 4.54 -12.16 2.79
N LEU A 203 5.09 -11.66 3.90
CA LEU A 203 5.28 -12.45 5.13
C LEU A 203 3.94 -12.87 5.73
N LEU A 204 2.96 -11.96 5.84
CA LEU A 204 1.61 -12.27 6.34
C LEU A 204 0.89 -13.29 5.45
N ALA A 205 1.00 -13.15 4.12
CA ALA A 205 0.45 -14.11 3.18
C ALA A 205 1.11 -15.49 3.33
N ALA A 206 2.43 -15.55 3.49
CA ALA A 206 3.15 -16.78 3.74
C ALA A 206 2.71 -17.43 5.08
N ILE A 207 2.52 -16.65 6.13
CA ILE A 207 1.98 -17.14 7.42
C ILE A 207 0.55 -17.67 7.25
N ALA A 208 -0.28 -17.00 6.44
CA ALA A 208 -1.64 -17.47 6.19
C ALA A 208 -1.68 -18.81 5.43
N VAL A 209 -0.75 -19.04 4.50
CA VAL A 209 -0.69 -20.27 3.69
C VAL A 209 0.02 -21.42 4.41
N PHE A 210 1.16 -21.15 5.05
CA PHE A 210 2.06 -22.17 5.63
C PHE A 210 2.05 -22.20 7.16
N GLY A 211 1.40 -21.24 7.82
CA GLY A 211 1.24 -21.16 9.26
C GLY A 211 2.44 -20.59 10.02
N TYR A 212 2.48 -20.90 11.32
CA TYR A 212 3.53 -20.46 12.25
C TYR A 212 4.98 -20.83 11.84
N PRO A 213 5.27 -21.97 11.17
CA PRO A 213 6.64 -22.31 10.77
C PRO A 213 7.37 -21.24 9.96
N VAL A 214 6.64 -20.41 9.19
CA VAL A 214 7.23 -19.30 8.41
C VAL A 214 7.92 -18.28 9.30
N LEU A 215 7.35 -17.97 10.47
CA LEU A 215 7.95 -17.04 11.42
C LEU A 215 9.27 -17.58 11.98
N ILE A 216 9.35 -18.89 12.23
CA ILE A 216 10.57 -19.55 12.74
C ILE A 216 11.68 -19.45 11.69
N VAL A 217 11.38 -19.77 10.42
CA VAL A 217 12.35 -19.69 9.33
C VAL A 217 12.78 -18.24 9.09
N PHE A 218 11.85 -17.30 9.06
CA PHE A 218 12.16 -15.87 8.92
C PHE A 218 13.08 -15.38 10.05
N ALA A 219 12.79 -15.75 11.31
CA ALA A 219 13.63 -15.41 12.44
C ALA A 219 15.04 -16.01 12.31
N LEU A 220 15.16 -17.30 11.95
CA LEU A 220 16.45 -17.97 11.74
C LEU A 220 17.28 -17.32 10.63
N VAL A 221 16.64 -16.90 9.54
CA VAL A 221 17.33 -16.20 8.43
C VAL A 221 17.76 -14.79 8.83
N MET A 222 17.01 -14.10 9.70
CA MET A 222 17.38 -12.76 10.18
C MET A 222 18.56 -12.77 11.16
N VAL A 223 18.81 -13.88 11.88
CA VAL A 223 19.94 -14.00 12.82
C VAL A 223 21.29 -13.65 12.17
N PRO A 224 21.74 -14.30 11.09
CA PRO A 224 23.01 -13.96 10.45
C PRO A 224 23.04 -12.54 9.88
N VAL A 225 21.89 -12.00 9.43
CA VAL A 225 21.79 -10.61 8.93
C VAL A 225 22.07 -9.61 10.05
N VAL A 226 21.49 -9.80 11.23
CA VAL A 226 21.72 -8.95 12.40
C VAL A 226 23.17 -9.05 12.86
N PHE A 227 23.73 -10.26 12.93
CA PHE A 227 25.14 -10.44 13.29
C PHE A 227 26.08 -9.76 12.27
N ALA A 228 25.82 -9.90 10.98
CA ALA A 228 26.58 -9.21 9.93
C ALA A 228 26.48 -7.68 10.09
N GLY A 229 25.29 -7.17 10.41
CA GLY A 229 25.08 -5.75 10.71
C GLY A 229 25.92 -5.27 11.90
N ILE A 230 25.94 -6.03 13.00
CA ILE A 230 26.75 -5.72 14.18
C ILE A 230 28.25 -5.73 13.84
N PHE A 231 28.72 -6.76 13.12
CA PHE A 231 30.12 -6.83 12.70
C PHE A 231 30.52 -5.67 11.79
N TRP A 232 29.61 -5.24 10.90
CA TRP A 232 29.82 -4.07 10.05
C TRP A 232 29.96 -2.79 10.88
N THR A 233 29.04 -2.55 11.82
CA THR A 233 29.07 -1.34 12.65
C THR A 233 30.22 -1.31 13.64
N THR A 234 30.77 -2.48 14.01
CA THR A 234 31.91 -2.56 14.94
C THR A 234 33.27 -2.38 14.23
N ARG A 235 33.30 -2.48 12.89
CA ARG A 235 34.51 -2.26 12.08
C ARG A 235 34.59 -0.86 11.44
N ALA A 236 33.50 -0.10 11.49
CA ALA A 236 33.42 1.30 11.04
C ALA A 236 33.73 2.25 12.20
#